data_AF-A0A1Y3A2T4-F1
#
_entry.id   AF-A0A1Y3A2T4-F1
#
_cell.length_a   1.000
_cell.length_b   1.000
_cell.length_c   1.000
_cell.angle_alpha   90.00
_cell.angle_beta   90.00
_cell.angle_gamma   90.00
#
_symmetry.space_group_name_H-M   'P 1'
#
loop_
_entity.id
_entity.type
_entity.pdbx_description
1 polymer ?
#
loop_
_entity_poly.entity_id
_entity_poly.type
_entity_poly.pdbx_seq_one_letter_code
_entity_poly.pdbx_strand_id
1 'polypeptide(L)'
;MDALGVTESIERKVVTAVGIQFLVTVGIFLTQFLISGTAAYVVSGALFLGAVVAIYNTLLIVRQDFVGPIRALERQAEAIAAGNIDDAREPDATGSSGGDAAGALDPTQPDEIGSLVGAFGEVHGYLTTVSAQAEALADQEFDDPALDEEVPGAFGASLDEMAENLAAYTTELEALVDAFGDAAERAQDGDLTATIDGDALATDEGRYVEIVDNYNRLVATLGETVGEVGGFTADVAGAADEVRASMDEVDDASGEVARSVQEISDGAAEQTDELEAIASEMNTLSATVEEIAASADDAAETARDAAERGRSGREEAAEAIAELETLETRIGETAAAVTDLADRVGEIDEIAAVIDEIAEETNQLALNASIEAARTDGSGDGFAVVADEV
;
A
#
# COMPACT_ATOMS: atom_id res chain seq x y z
N MET A 1 3.31 -44.88 102.00
CA MET A 1 4.21 -45.24 100.90
C MET A 1 5.05 -44.03 100.47
N ASP A 2 4.50 -42.81 100.54
CA ASP A 2 5.23 -41.56 100.20
C ASP A 2 6.47 -41.28 101.07
N ALA A 3 6.41 -41.51 102.39
CA ALA A 3 7.55 -41.30 103.29
C ALA A 3 8.74 -42.27 103.07
N LEU A 4 8.58 -43.30 102.23
CA LEU A 4 9.61 -44.29 101.88
C LEU A 4 10.08 -44.15 100.42
N GLY A 5 9.62 -43.13 99.68
CA GLY A 5 9.97 -42.94 98.26
C GLY A 5 9.57 -44.12 97.37
N VAL A 6 8.53 -44.86 97.78
CA VAL A 6 8.08 -46.09 97.09
C VAL A 6 7.34 -45.76 95.81
N THR A 7 6.68 -44.60 95.75
CA THR A 7 5.88 -44.14 94.60
C THR A 7 6.73 -43.63 93.44
N GLU A 8 8.00 -43.31 93.68
CA GLU A 8 8.92 -42.68 92.72
C GLU A 8 9.67 -43.67 91.81
N SER A 9 9.43 -44.97 91.97
CA SER A 9 10.08 -46.00 91.17
C SER A 9 9.23 -47.26 91.12
N ILE A 10 8.99 -47.79 89.93
CA ILE A 10 8.29 -49.06 89.72
C ILE A 10 9.03 -50.20 90.41
N GLU A 11 10.36 -50.20 90.37
CA GLU A 11 11.16 -51.19 91.09
C GLU A 11 10.81 -51.14 92.58
N ARG A 12 10.75 -49.96 93.18
CA ARG A 12 10.37 -49.82 94.60
C ARG A 12 8.91 -50.14 94.87
N LYS A 13 7.96 -49.77 93.99
CA LYS A 13 6.54 -50.16 94.11
C LYS A 13 6.38 -51.68 94.12
N VAL A 14 7.02 -52.36 93.17
CA VAL A 14 6.96 -53.82 93.02
C VAL A 14 7.71 -54.52 94.16
N VAL A 15 8.93 -54.09 94.49
CA VAL A 15 9.73 -54.67 95.60
C VAL A 15 9.03 -54.46 96.94
N THR A 16 8.35 -53.33 97.16
CA THR A 16 7.57 -53.08 98.38
C THR A 16 6.32 -53.95 98.42
N ALA A 17 5.59 -54.08 97.31
CA ALA A 17 4.41 -54.94 97.23
C ALA A 17 4.77 -56.43 97.43
N VAL A 18 5.84 -56.89 96.79
CA VAL A 18 6.41 -58.24 96.95
C VAL A 18 6.99 -58.43 98.36
N GLY A 19 7.63 -57.41 98.93
CA GLY A 19 8.16 -57.41 100.29
C GLY A 19 7.06 -57.52 101.34
N ILE A 20 5.95 -56.79 101.18
CA ILE A 20 4.74 -56.95 102.01
C ILE A 20 4.18 -58.36 101.86
N GLN A 21 4.06 -58.88 100.63
CA GLN A 21 3.60 -60.24 100.39
C GLN A 21 4.51 -61.30 101.06
N PHE A 22 5.82 -61.10 101.01
CA PHE A 22 6.80 -61.96 101.68
C PHE A 22 6.68 -61.89 103.20
N LEU A 23 6.57 -60.68 103.77
CA LEU A 23 6.37 -60.48 105.22
C LEU A 23 5.05 -61.09 105.71
N VAL A 24 3.97 -60.98 104.93
CA VAL A 24 2.69 -61.64 105.23
C VAL A 24 2.86 -63.16 105.19
N THR A 25 3.57 -63.71 104.21
CA THR A 25 3.85 -65.16 104.09
C THR A 25 4.72 -65.66 105.27
N VAL A 26 5.75 -64.90 105.65
CA VAL A 26 6.58 -65.19 106.84
C VAL A 26 5.74 -65.08 108.12
N GLY A 27 4.81 -64.13 108.20
CA GLY A 27 3.86 -64.03 109.30
C GLY A 27 2.93 -65.24 109.41
N ILE A 28 2.43 -65.75 108.28
CA ILE A 28 1.62 -66.99 108.23
C ILE A 28 2.43 -68.19 108.74
N PHE A 29 3.72 -68.25 108.39
CA PHE A 29 4.61 -69.31 108.86
C PHE A 29 4.93 -69.20 110.36
N LEU A 30 5.32 -68.02 110.83
CA LEU A 30 5.69 -67.77 112.23
C LEU A 30 4.52 -67.90 113.21
N THR A 31 3.29 -67.60 112.77
CA THR A 31 2.10 -67.74 113.61
C THR A 31 1.85 -69.18 114.07
N GLN A 32 2.32 -70.20 113.33
CA GLN A 32 2.28 -71.59 113.77
C GLN A 32 3.19 -71.90 114.96
N PHE A 33 4.25 -71.10 115.17
CA PHE A 33 5.21 -71.30 116.26
C PHE A 33 4.94 -70.40 117.47
N LEU A 34 4.32 -69.24 117.27
CA LEU A 34 4.14 -68.22 118.32
C LEU A 34 2.79 -68.27 119.03
N ILE A 35 1.76 -68.82 118.40
CA ILE A 35 0.38 -68.82 118.92
C ILE A 35 -0.13 -70.25 118.93
N SER A 36 -0.66 -70.74 120.06
CA SER A 36 -1.24 -72.08 120.17
C SER A 36 -2.76 -72.02 120.40
N GLY A 37 -3.49 -72.99 119.86
CA GLY A 37 -4.95 -73.10 119.98
C GLY A 37 -5.74 -72.48 118.83
N THR A 38 -7.05 -72.34 118.99
CA THR A 38 -7.98 -71.84 117.95
C THR A 38 -7.67 -70.41 117.47
N ALA A 39 -6.98 -69.61 118.28
CA ALA A 39 -6.51 -68.27 117.91
C ALA A 39 -5.50 -68.28 116.75
N ALA A 40 -4.70 -69.35 116.60
CA ALA A 40 -3.73 -69.46 115.51
C ALA A 40 -4.39 -69.51 114.13
N TYR A 41 -5.53 -70.22 114.01
CA TYR A 41 -6.29 -70.31 112.76
C TYR A 41 -6.93 -68.99 112.35
N VAL A 42 -7.38 -68.18 113.31
CA VAL A 42 -7.97 -66.85 113.02
C VAL A 42 -6.90 -65.88 112.52
N VAL A 43 -5.73 -65.84 113.16
CA VAL A 43 -4.62 -64.97 112.75
C VAL A 43 -4.04 -65.42 111.40
N SER A 44 -3.89 -66.73 111.20
CA SER A 44 -3.42 -67.28 109.91
C SER A 44 -4.41 -66.99 108.78
N GLY A 45 -5.73 -67.10 109.03
CA GLY A 45 -6.78 -66.74 108.07
C GLY A 45 -6.79 -65.24 107.71
N ALA A 46 -6.58 -64.36 108.70
CA ALA A 46 -6.47 -62.92 108.47
C ALA A 46 -5.22 -62.56 107.65
N LEU A 47 -4.08 -63.19 107.95
CA LEU A 47 -2.86 -63.00 107.15
C LEU A 47 -3.00 -63.60 105.75
N PHE A 48 -3.69 -64.73 105.56
CA PHE A 48 -3.99 -65.27 104.23
C PHE A 48 -4.86 -64.32 103.40
N LEU A 49 -5.89 -63.73 104.00
CA LEU A 49 -6.70 -62.70 103.34
C LEU A 49 -5.83 -61.49 102.96
N GLY A 50 -4.93 -61.07 103.86
CA GLY A 50 -3.92 -60.04 103.60
C GLY A 50 -2.98 -60.40 102.44
N ALA A 51 -2.59 -61.67 102.29
CA ALA A 51 -1.76 -62.15 101.18
C ALA A 51 -2.51 -62.09 99.85
N VAL A 52 -3.80 -62.46 99.83
CA VAL A 52 -4.64 -62.35 98.63
C VAL A 52 -4.80 -60.90 98.22
N VAL A 53 -5.04 -59.98 99.17
CA VAL A 53 -5.10 -58.54 98.90
C VAL A 53 -3.76 -58.01 98.40
N ALA A 54 -2.63 -58.46 98.97
CA ALA A 54 -1.31 -58.06 98.52
C ALA A 54 -1.02 -58.55 97.08
N ILE A 55 -1.36 -59.79 96.73
CA ILE A 55 -1.23 -60.31 95.37
C ILE A 55 -2.11 -59.52 94.40
N TYR A 56 -3.36 -59.24 94.77
CA TYR A 56 -4.26 -58.46 93.94
C TYR A 56 -3.75 -57.03 93.74
N ASN A 57 -3.20 -56.41 94.79
CA ASN A 57 -2.56 -55.10 94.72
C ASN A 57 -1.35 -55.10 93.78
N THR A 58 -0.50 -56.14 93.84
CA THR A 58 0.62 -56.31 92.89
C THR A 58 0.13 -56.47 91.45
N LEU A 59 -0.92 -57.26 91.21
CA LEU A 59 -1.51 -57.42 89.87
C LEU A 59 -2.13 -56.14 89.35
N LEU A 60 -2.77 -55.34 90.21
CA LEU A 60 -3.29 -54.03 89.83
C LEU A 60 -2.16 -53.06 89.47
N ILE A 61 -1.09 -52.99 90.28
CA ILE A 61 0.09 -52.17 89.97
C ILE A 61 0.69 -52.58 88.62
N VAL A 62 0.89 -53.89 88.36
CA VAL A 62 1.43 -54.34 87.07
C VAL A 62 0.50 -54.02 85.90
N ARG A 63 -0.82 -54.20 86.07
CA ARG A 63 -1.76 -53.94 84.96
C ARG A 63 -1.91 -52.44 84.66
N GLN A 64 -2.03 -51.62 85.70
CA GLN A 64 -2.35 -50.20 85.60
C GLN A 64 -1.11 -49.33 85.44
N ASP A 65 -0.05 -49.55 86.22
CA ASP A 65 1.15 -48.71 86.23
C ASP A 65 2.19 -49.15 85.18
N PHE A 66 2.04 -50.35 84.58
CA PHE A 66 3.04 -50.90 83.64
C PHE A 66 2.43 -51.35 82.30
N VAL A 67 1.51 -52.31 82.29
CA VAL A 67 0.98 -52.89 81.02
C VAL A 67 0.10 -51.89 80.25
N GLY A 68 -0.72 -51.10 80.95
CA GLY A 68 -1.58 -50.08 80.32
C GLY A 68 -0.79 -49.03 79.55
N PRO A 69 0.13 -48.29 80.20
CA PRO A 69 0.96 -47.27 79.55
C PRO A 69 1.81 -47.82 78.41
N ILE A 70 2.41 -49.01 78.55
CA ILE A 70 3.25 -49.60 77.48
C ILE A 70 2.43 -49.92 76.22
N ARG A 71 1.21 -50.45 76.36
CA ARG A 71 0.31 -50.70 75.20
C ARG A 71 -0.24 -49.42 74.58
N ALA A 72 -0.34 -48.35 75.36
CA ALA A 72 -0.71 -47.04 74.82
C ALA A 72 0.46 -46.45 74.01
N LEU A 73 1.69 -46.51 74.53
CA LEU A 73 2.91 -46.13 73.81
C LEU A 73 3.11 -46.94 72.53
N GLU A 74 2.87 -48.26 72.56
CA GLU A 74 2.97 -49.13 71.37
C GLU A 74 2.03 -48.67 70.25
N ARG A 75 0.75 -48.39 70.57
CA ARG A 75 -0.23 -47.88 69.59
C ARG A 75 0.17 -46.51 69.03
N GLN A 76 0.68 -45.63 69.89
CA GLN A 76 1.12 -44.30 69.48
C GLN A 76 2.36 -44.37 68.57
N ALA A 77 3.31 -45.27 68.87
CA ALA A 77 4.46 -45.53 68.02
C ALA A 77 4.09 -46.13 66.66
N GLU A 78 3.10 -47.04 66.61
CA GLU A 78 2.57 -47.57 65.35
C GLU A 78 1.90 -46.48 64.49
N ALA A 79 1.15 -45.56 65.10
CA ALA A 79 0.52 -44.44 64.40
C ALA A 79 1.56 -43.48 63.79
N ILE A 80 2.58 -43.11 64.58
CA ILE A 80 3.72 -42.30 64.09
C ILE A 80 4.44 -43.02 62.94
N ALA A 81 4.70 -44.33 63.07
CA ALA A 81 5.37 -45.11 62.02
C ALA A 81 4.53 -45.25 60.73
N ALA A 82 3.21 -45.12 60.82
CA ALA A 82 2.30 -45.09 59.69
C ALA A 82 2.17 -43.70 59.03
N GLY A 83 2.78 -42.67 59.61
CA GLY A 83 2.70 -41.28 59.13
C GLY A 83 1.50 -40.49 59.63
N ASN A 84 0.71 -41.03 60.57
CA ASN A 84 -0.46 -40.37 61.13
C ASN A 84 -0.11 -39.73 62.48
N ILE A 85 0.55 -38.58 62.43
CA ILE A 85 1.10 -37.90 63.61
C ILE A 85 0.00 -37.16 64.40
N ASP A 86 -1.04 -36.69 63.74
CA ASP A 86 -2.19 -36.02 64.39
C ASP A 86 -3.16 -36.98 65.08
N ASP A 87 -3.32 -38.20 64.55
CA ASP A 87 -4.20 -39.24 65.10
C ASP A 87 -3.64 -39.88 66.39
N ALA A 88 -2.39 -39.58 66.74
CA ALA A 88 -1.72 -40.09 67.93
C ALA A 88 -2.09 -39.33 69.22
N ARG A 89 -3.06 -38.40 69.15
CA ARG A 89 -3.69 -37.74 70.30
C ARG A 89 -4.57 -38.74 71.06
N GLU A 90 -4.53 -38.74 72.40
CA GLU A 90 -5.47 -39.52 73.20
C GLU A 90 -6.92 -39.23 72.75
N PRO A 91 -7.80 -40.24 72.62
CA PRO A 91 -9.21 -39.99 72.39
C PRO A 91 -9.73 -39.18 73.58
N ASP A 92 -10.19 -37.98 73.27
CA ASP A 92 -10.81 -37.04 74.19
C ASP A 92 -11.78 -37.79 75.12
N ALA A 93 -11.67 -37.57 76.43
CA ALA A 93 -12.32 -38.35 77.49
C ALA A 93 -13.87 -38.24 77.53
N THR A 94 -14.50 -37.85 76.43
CA THR A 94 -15.96 -37.63 76.32
C THR A 94 -16.64 -38.48 75.23
N GLY A 95 -15.91 -39.37 74.54
CA GLY A 95 -16.48 -40.28 73.54
C GLY A 95 -16.66 -41.73 74.03
N SER A 96 -17.90 -42.11 74.33
CA SER A 96 -18.32 -43.47 74.73
C SER A 96 -17.88 -44.59 73.77
N SER A 97 -17.16 -45.58 74.27
CA SER A 97 -17.53 -47.01 74.21
C SER A 97 -16.66 -47.84 75.15
N GLY A 98 -17.29 -48.58 76.05
CA GLY A 98 -16.64 -49.33 77.11
C GLY A 98 -15.65 -50.39 76.61
N GLY A 99 -14.39 -50.22 76.98
CA GLY A 99 -13.33 -51.20 76.84
C GLY A 99 -12.03 -50.64 77.43
N ASP A 100 -11.60 -51.20 78.56
CA ASP A 100 -10.30 -50.97 79.22
C ASP A 100 -9.86 -49.48 79.37
N ALA A 101 -10.55 -48.72 80.22
CA ALA A 101 -10.08 -47.42 80.74
C ALA A 101 -8.92 -47.54 81.75
N ALA A 102 -7.97 -48.45 81.50
CA ALA A 102 -6.88 -48.81 82.42
C ALA A 102 -5.49 -48.40 81.92
N GLY A 103 -5.40 -47.39 81.04
CA GLY A 103 -4.13 -46.95 80.48
C GLY A 103 -4.23 -45.58 79.82
N ALA A 104 -4.72 -44.59 80.56
CA ALA A 104 -4.46 -43.21 80.21
C ALA A 104 -2.97 -42.96 80.41
N LEU A 105 -2.34 -42.30 79.43
CA LEU A 105 -0.95 -41.89 79.54
C LEU A 105 -0.91 -40.73 80.54
N ASP A 106 -0.41 -40.99 81.74
CA ASP A 106 -0.22 -39.95 82.75
C ASP A 106 1.26 -39.53 82.80
N PRO A 107 1.64 -38.43 82.12
CA PRO A 107 3.02 -37.94 82.15
C PRO A 107 3.42 -37.40 83.53
N THR A 108 2.48 -37.21 84.45
CA THR A 108 2.74 -36.77 85.82
C THR A 108 2.99 -37.94 86.79
N GLN A 109 2.92 -39.18 86.29
CA GLN A 109 3.26 -40.37 87.05
C GLN A 109 4.73 -40.27 87.53
N PRO A 110 5.01 -40.33 88.85
CA PRO A 110 6.33 -40.01 89.39
C PRO A 110 7.37 -41.12 89.23
N ASP A 111 7.19 -42.06 88.31
CA ASP A 111 8.06 -43.23 88.13
C ASP A 111 8.67 -43.32 86.72
N GLU A 112 9.44 -44.39 86.46
CA GLU A 112 10.17 -44.58 85.21
C GLU A 112 9.24 -44.70 83.99
N ILE A 113 8.00 -45.15 84.17
CA ILE A 113 7.01 -45.22 83.09
C ILE A 113 6.47 -43.83 82.79
N GLY A 114 6.19 -43.01 83.81
CA GLY A 114 5.86 -41.59 83.59
C GLY A 114 6.95 -40.81 82.87
N SER A 115 8.22 -41.05 83.24
CA SER A 115 9.38 -40.47 82.53
C SER A 115 9.48 -40.93 81.07
N LEU A 116 9.24 -42.22 80.80
CA LEU A 116 9.20 -42.77 79.43
C LEU A 116 8.04 -42.18 78.61
N VAL A 117 6.86 -42.06 79.21
CA VAL A 117 5.67 -41.45 78.59
C VAL A 117 5.92 -39.96 78.31
N GLY A 118 6.55 -39.23 79.23
CA GLY A 118 6.96 -37.84 79.03
C GLY A 118 7.95 -37.69 77.88
N ALA A 119 9.02 -38.49 77.86
CA ALA A 119 10.02 -38.48 76.77
C ALA A 119 9.41 -38.85 75.41
N PHE A 120 8.47 -39.80 75.39
CA PHE A 120 7.75 -40.16 74.15
C PHE A 120 6.79 -39.05 73.70
N GLY A 121 6.14 -38.36 74.65
CA GLY A 121 5.34 -37.17 74.39
C GLY A 121 6.15 -36.02 73.81
N GLU A 122 7.39 -35.82 74.27
CA GLU A 122 8.33 -34.86 73.68
C GLU A 122 8.70 -35.22 72.23
N VAL A 123 8.97 -36.50 71.93
CA VAL A 123 9.22 -36.97 70.56
C VAL A 123 7.99 -36.77 69.66
N HIS A 124 6.80 -37.09 70.16
CA HIS A 124 5.56 -36.85 69.44
C HIS A 124 5.34 -35.36 69.17
N GLY A 125 5.53 -34.49 70.17
CA GLY A 125 5.43 -33.04 70.03
C GLY A 125 6.40 -32.50 68.98
N TYR A 126 7.66 -32.93 69.04
CA TYR A 126 8.68 -32.61 68.03
C TYR A 126 8.23 -32.99 66.62
N LEU A 127 7.75 -34.22 66.42
CA LEU A 127 7.30 -34.70 65.12
C LEU A 127 6.03 -33.99 64.63
N THR A 128 5.16 -33.56 65.54
CA THR A 128 3.94 -32.80 65.22
C THR A 128 4.32 -31.42 64.69
N THR A 129 5.18 -30.69 65.39
CA THR A 129 5.68 -29.38 64.94
C THR A 129 6.38 -29.49 63.58
N VAL A 130 7.26 -30.47 63.41
CA VAL A 130 7.94 -30.72 62.12
C VAL A 130 6.95 -31.02 61.00
N SER A 131 5.90 -31.80 61.26
CA SER A 131 4.88 -32.12 60.27
C SER A 131 4.11 -30.88 59.84
N ALA A 132 3.70 -30.04 60.80
CA ALA A 132 3.00 -28.80 60.53
C ALA A 132 3.87 -27.82 59.72
N GLN A 133 5.16 -27.70 60.06
CA GLN A 133 6.11 -26.89 59.29
C GLN A 133 6.30 -27.42 57.87
N ALA A 134 6.41 -28.74 57.69
CA ALA A 134 6.54 -29.33 56.35
C ALA A 134 5.28 -29.13 55.50
N GLU A 135 4.09 -29.15 56.10
CA GLU A 135 2.82 -28.87 55.44
C GLU A 135 2.72 -27.40 55.03
N ALA A 136 3.02 -26.46 55.94
CA ALA A 136 3.07 -25.03 55.64
C ALA A 136 4.05 -24.70 54.50
N LEU A 137 5.24 -25.31 54.50
CA LEU A 137 6.20 -25.16 53.40
C LEU A 137 5.73 -25.77 52.09
N ALA A 138 5.02 -26.91 52.12
CA ALA A 138 4.47 -27.53 50.93
C ALA A 138 3.38 -26.67 50.28
N ASP A 139 2.55 -26.03 51.11
CA ASP A 139 1.48 -25.13 50.69
C ASP A 139 1.98 -23.69 50.41
N GLN A 140 3.28 -23.42 50.62
CA GLN A 140 3.93 -22.11 50.44
C GLN A 140 3.34 -21.02 51.35
N GLU A 141 2.83 -21.41 52.52
CA GLU A 141 2.28 -20.52 53.54
C GLU A 141 3.40 -20.09 54.51
N PHE A 142 4.28 -19.20 54.04
CA PHE A 142 5.47 -18.78 54.81
C PHE A 142 5.17 -17.90 56.03
N ASP A 143 3.94 -17.40 56.16
CA ASP A 143 3.44 -16.67 57.33
C ASP A 143 2.69 -17.59 58.34
N ASP A 144 2.70 -18.91 58.13
CA ASP A 144 2.02 -19.84 59.03
C ASP A 144 2.70 -19.89 60.42
N PRO A 145 1.93 -19.78 61.53
CA PRO A 145 2.49 -19.76 62.87
C PRO A 145 3.24 -21.04 63.27
N ALA A 146 3.04 -22.16 62.57
CA ALA A 146 3.82 -23.38 62.80
C ALA A 146 5.31 -23.17 62.47
N LEU A 147 5.65 -22.28 61.52
CA LEU A 147 7.02 -21.93 61.15
C LEU A 147 7.74 -21.11 62.21
N ASP A 148 7.01 -20.47 63.13
CA ASP A 148 7.58 -19.74 64.27
C ASP A 148 7.98 -20.67 65.44
N GLU A 149 7.57 -21.95 65.42
CA GLU A 149 7.89 -22.90 66.48
C GLU A 149 9.34 -23.41 66.39
N GLU A 150 10.11 -23.29 67.49
CA GLU A 150 11.52 -23.71 67.50
C GLU A 150 11.66 -25.24 67.52
N VAL A 151 12.21 -25.80 66.43
CA VAL A 151 12.56 -27.23 66.34
C VAL A 151 14.05 -27.41 66.66
N PRO A 152 14.43 -28.01 67.81
CA PRO A 152 15.82 -28.08 68.21
C PRO A 152 16.63 -29.08 67.37
N GLY A 153 17.88 -28.72 67.08
CA GLY A 153 18.87 -29.60 66.45
C GLY A 153 19.09 -29.35 64.95
N ALA A 154 19.85 -30.23 64.31
CA ALA A 154 20.27 -30.04 62.92
C ALA A 154 19.11 -30.09 61.92
N PHE A 155 18.03 -30.81 62.24
CA PHE A 155 16.89 -30.96 61.37
C PHE A 155 16.03 -29.69 61.32
N GLY A 156 15.76 -29.05 62.48
CA GLY A 156 15.08 -27.75 62.52
C GLY A 156 15.85 -26.68 61.75
N ALA A 157 17.17 -26.58 61.98
CA ALA A 157 18.01 -25.64 61.22
C ALA A 157 17.97 -25.87 59.69
N SER A 158 17.83 -27.12 59.23
CA SER A 158 17.66 -27.41 57.80
C SER A 158 16.26 -27.07 57.28
N LEU A 159 15.22 -27.19 58.12
CA LEU A 159 13.87 -26.73 57.77
C LEU A 159 13.79 -25.21 57.72
N ASP A 160 14.41 -24.51 58.67
CA ASP A 160 14.48 -23.05 58.68
C ASP A 160 15.22 -22.54 57.42
N GLU A 161 16.38 -23.13 57.10
CA GLU A 161 17.12 -22.80 55.87
C GLU A 161 16.30 -23.13 54.61
N MET A 162 15.55 -24.23 54.61
CA MET A 162 14.65 -24.56 53.50
C MET A 162 13.51 -23.55 53.37
N ALA A 163 12.92 -23.13 54.50
CA ALA A 163 11.84 -22.14 54.56
C ALA A 163 12.30 -20.79 54.02
N GLU A 164 13.44 -20.29 54.49
CA GLU A 164 14.04 -19.04 54.04
C GLU A 164 14.35 -19.08 52.53
N ASN A 165 14.95 -20.17 52.05
CA ASN A 165 15.27 -20.32 50.63
C ASN A 165 14.02 -20.42 49.74
N LEU A 166 12.99 -21.17 50.17
CA LEU A 166 11.74 -21.26 49.42
C LEU A 166 11.02 -19.90 49.40
N ALA A 167 10.92 -19.22 50.54
CA ALA A 167 10.28 -17.90 50.62
C ALA A 167 11.00 -16.87 49.73
N ALA A 168 12.33 -16.85 49.76
CA ALA A 168 13.13 -16.00 48.89
C ALA A 168 12.91 -16.34 47.41
N TYR A 169 12.90 -17.63 47.05
CA TYR A 169 12.66 -18.08 45.69
C TYR A 169 11.25 -17.71 45.17
N THR A 170 10.23 -17.87 46.01
CA THR A 170 8.84 -17.51 45.64
C THR A 170 8.72 -15.99 45.44
N THR A 171 9.29 -15.19 46.34
CA THR A 171 9.29 -13.72 46.22
C THR A 171 10.01 -13.25 44.94
N GLU A 172 11.15 -13.88 44.62
CA GLU A 172 11.91 -13.62 43.40
C GLU A 172 11.08 -13.96 42.14
N LEU A 173 10.36 -15.09 42.16
CA LEU A 173 9.54 -15.53 41.04
C LEU A 173 8.31 -14.63 40.83
N GLU A 174 7.66 -14.19 41.91
CA GLU A 174 6.53 -13.25 41.87
C GLU A 174 6.95 -11.91 41.24
N ALA A 175 8.06 -11.33 41.72
CA ALA A 175 8.61 -10.09 41.17
C ALA A 175 8.94 -10.21 39.67
N LEU A 176 9.48 -11.35 39.25
CA LEU A 176 9.75 -11.64 37.85
C LEU A 176 8.45 -11.71 37.03
N VAL A 177 7.46 -12.47 37.49
CA VAL A 177 6.17 -12.62 36.80
C VAL A 177 5.46 -11.28 36.66
N ASP A 178 5.44 -10.46 37.69
CA ASP A 178 4.84 -9.13 37.67
C ASP A 178 5.56 -8.21 36.67
N ALA A 179 6.90 -8.18 36.69
CA ALA A 179 7.68 -7.37 35.75
C ALA A 179 7.46 -7.80 34.29
N PHE A 180 7.39 -9.11 34.02
CA PHE A 180 7.04 -9.62 32.70
C PHE A 180 5.59 -9.29 32.31
N GLY A 181 4.65 -9.41 33.24
CA GLY A 181 3.24 -9.07 33.03
C GLY A 181 3.08 -7.61 32.62
N ASP A 182 3.63 -6.69 33.41
CA ASP A 182 3.56 -5.24 33.18
C ASP A 182 4.23 -4.84 31.87
N ALA A 183 5.43 -5.37 31.59
CA ALA A 183 6.14 -5.06 30.36
C ALA A 183 5.39 -5.59 29.13
N ALA A 184 4.86 -6.82 29.21
CA ALA A 184 4.14 -7.45 28.11
C ALA A 184 2.79 -6.75 27.85
N GLU A 185 2.08 -6.30 28.88
CA GLU A 185 0.84 -5.52 28.73
C GLU A 185 1.13 -4.20 28.01
N ARG A 186 2.16 -3.46 28.44
CA ARG A 186 2.60 -2.22 27.76
C ARG A 186 3.00 -2.47 26.30
N ALA A 187 3.75 -3.54 26.02
CA ALA A 187 4.14 -3.90 24.66
C ALA A 187 2.91 -4.29 23.80
N GLN A 188 1.92 -4.98 24.37
CA GLN A 188 0.65 -5.31 23.72
C GLN A 188 -0.14 -4.05 23.37
N ASP A 189 -0.11 -3.03 24.22
CA ASP A 189 -0.72 -1.72 23.98
C ASP A 189 0.05 -0.85 22.97
N GLY A 190 1.16 -1.37 22.43
CA GLY A 190 1.95 -0.73 21.38
C GLY A 190 3.14 0.07 21.89
N ASP A 191 3.43 0.05 23.20
CA ASP A 191 4.65 0.62 23.75
C ASP A 191 5.83 -0.33 23.54
N LEU A 192 6.44 -0.25 22.36
CA LEU A 192 7.62 -1.04 21.99
C LEU A 192 8.92 -0.55 22.65
N THR A 193 8.82 0.27 23.71
CA THR A 193 9.92 0.64 24.59
C THR A 193 9.80 -0.01 25.98
N ALA A 194 8.76 -0.83 26.20
CA ALA A 194 8.53 -1.54 27.45
C ALA A 194 9.50 -2.71 27.66
N THR A 195 10.72 -2.38 28.08
CA THR A 195 11.76 -3.32 28.50
C THR A 195 11.70 -3.60 29.99
N ILE A 196 12.15 -4.80 30.39
CA ILE A 196 12.30 -5.19 31.79
C ILE A 196 13.70 -4.79 32.25
N ASP A 197 13.77 -4.09 33.38
CA ASP A 197 15.03 -3.74 34.03
C ASP A 197 15.50 -4.92 34.90
N GLY A 198 16.56 -5.60 34.44
CA GLY A 198 17.14 -6.74 35.15
C GLY A 198 17.80 -6.38 36.47
N ASP A 199 18.28 -5.14 36.63
CA ASP A 199 18.92 -4.68 37.88
C ASP A 199 17.87 -4.37 38.97
N ALA A 200 16.63 -4.13 38.58
CA ALA A 200 15.51 -3.88 39.49
C ALA A 200 14.89 -5.18 40.05
N LEU A 201 15.15 -6.31 39.41
CA LEU A 201 14.76 -7.63 39.89
C LEU A 201 15.79 -8.07 40.92
N ALA A 202 15.37 -8.22 42.19
CA ALA A 202 16.22 -8.68 43.29
C ALA A 202 16.54 -10.19 43.19
N THR A 203 16.96 -10.62 42.00
CA THR A 203 17.23 -12.00 41.61
C THR A 203 18.71 -12.31 41.73
N ASP A 204 19.07 -13.53 42.12
CA ASP A 204 20.45 -14.00 42.12
C ASP A 204 20.94 -14.02 40.64
N GLU A 205 21.97 -13.22 40.37
CA GLU A 205 22.28 -12.47 39.11
C GLU A 205 22.44 -13.31 37.81
N GLY A 206 22.18 -14.61 37.83
CA GLY A 206 22.38 -15.50 36.67
C GLY A 206 21.15 -16.24 36.16
N ARG A 207 20.11 -16.44 36.97
CA ARG A 207 19.07 -17.44 36.63
C ARG A 207 18.09 -16.97 35.54
N TYR A 208 17.75 -15.68 35.53
CA TYR A 208 16.67 -15.14 34.68
C TYR A 208 17.12 -14.10 33.65
N VAL A 209 18.40 -13.71 33.69
CA VAL A 209 18.99 -12.69 32.79
C VAL A 209 18.73 -13.02 31.32
N GLU A 210 18.91 -14.28 30.92
CA GLU A 210 18.70 -14.70 29.53
C GLU A 210 17.25 -14.50 29.08
N ILE A 211 16.26 -14.70 29.96
CA ILE A 211 14.85 -14.54 29.62
C ILE A 211 14.52 -13.05 29.47
N VAL A 212 15.00 -12.21 30.39
CA VAL A 212 14.86 -10.74 30.34
C VAL A 212 15.50 -10.18 29.06
N ASP A 213 16.72 -10.60 28.74
CA ASP A 213 17.43 -10.16 27.53
C ASP A 213 16.70 -10.60 26.26
N ASN A 214 16.19 -11.84 26.22
CA ASN A 214 15.41 -12.33 25.10
C ASN A 214 14.13 -11.53 24.89
N TYR A 215 13.42 -11.19 25.97
CA TYR A 215 12.23 -10.35 25.92
C TYR A 215 12.56 -8.92 25.46
N ASN A 216 13.57 -8.28 26.04
CA ASN A 216 14.00 -6.93 25.66
C ASN A 216 14.41 -6.87 24.19
N ARG A 217 15.13 -7.89 23.71
CA ARG A 217 15.50 -8.02 22.30
C ARG A 217 14.30 -8.24 21.38
N LEU A 218 13.30 -9.00 21.81
CA LEU A 218 12.06 -9.18 21.07
C LEU A 218 11.35 -7.84 20.88
N VAL A 219 11.12 -7.10 21.97
CA VAL A 219 10.42 -5.80 21.94
C VAL A 219 11.21 -4.79 21.11
N ALA A 220 12.54 -4.73 21.25
CA ALA A 220 13.39 -3.85 20.46
C ALA A 220 13.34 -4.16 18.95
N THR A 221 13.43 -5.45 18.57
CA THR A 221 13.32 -5.88 17.17
C THR A 221 11.96 -5.53 16.57
N LEU A 222 10.88 -5.71 17.35
CA LEU A 222 9.53 -5.30 16.94
C LEU A 222 9.46 -3.78 16.75
N GLY A 223 10.03 -3.01 17.68
CA GLY A 223 10.11 -1.54 17.60
C GLY A 223 10.83 -1.05 16.35
N GLU A 224 11.98 -1.64 16.03
CA GLU A 224 12.72 -1.36 14.80
C GLU A 224 11.89 -1.67 13.54
N THR A 225 11.26 -2.84 13.50
CA THR A 225 10.42 -3.26 12.37
C THR A 225 9.24 -2.31 12.16
N VAL A 226 8.55 -1.91 13.22
CA VAL A 226 7.44 -0.96 13.14
C VAL A 226 7.94 0.42 12.71
N GLY A 227 9.11 0.85 13.19
CA GLY A 227 9.77 2.07 12.75
C GLY A 227 10.09 2.06 11.25
N GLU A 228 10.62 0.95 10.73
CA GLU A 228 10.93 0.76 9.32
C GLU A 228 9.65 0.77 8.46
N VAL A 229 8.58 0.09 8.89
CA VAL A 229 7.27 0.13 8.23
C VAL A 229 6.69 1.55 8.23
N GLY A 230 6.85 2.30 9.33
CA GLY A 230 6.44 3.70 9.42
C GLY A 230 7.19 4.60 8.43
N GLY A 231 8.52 4.44 8.35
CA GLY A 231 9.35 5.14 7.37
C GLY A 231 8.96 4.81 5.92
N PHE A 232 8.82 3.51 5.61
CA PHE A 232 8.38 3.06 4.29
C PHE A 232 7.00 3.61 3.92
N THR A 233 6.06 3.68 4.87
CA THR A 233 4.73 4.25 4.62
C THR A 233 4.81 5.75 4.32
N ALA A 234 5.71 6.49 4.98
CA ALA A 234 5.95 7.90 4.69
C ALA A 234 6.57 8.10 3.29
N ASP A 235 7.52 7.25 2.90
CA ASP A 235 8.10 7.27 1.55
C ASP A 235 7.05 6.98 0.47
N VAL A 236 6.18 5.99 0.70
CA VAL A 236 5.06 5.67 -0.20
C VAL A 236 4.08 6.85 -0.30
N ALA A 237 3.78 7.52 0.82
CA ALA A 237 2.92 8.71 0.80
C ALA A 237 3.54 9.85 -0.03
N GLY A 238 4.84 10.11 0.14
CA GLY A 238 5.58 11.10 -0.64
C GLY A 238 5.62 10.76 -2.14
N ALA A 239 5.88 9.50 -2.50
CA ALA A 239 5.84 9.05 -3.89
C ALA A 239 4.44 9.16 -4.50
N ALA A 240 3.38 8.90 -3.72
CA ALA A 240 2.01 9.06 -4.19
C ALA A 240 1.66 10.54 -4.46
N ASP A 241 2.16 11.47 -3.66
CA ASP A 241 2.00 12.92 -3.89
C ASP A 241 2.75 13.38 -5.14
N GLU A 242 3.96 12.89 -5.38
CA GLU A 242 4.73 13.18 -6.61
C GLU A 242 4.04 12.62 -7.86
N VAL A 243 3.47 11.42 -7.78
CA VAL A 243 2.65 10.85 -8.86
C VAL A 243 1.40 11.68 -9.11
N ARG A 244 0.70 12.16 -8.08
CA ARG A 244 -0.48 13.04 -8.25
C ARG A 244 -0.10 14.32 -8.99
N ALA A 245 0.97 14.99 -8.55
CA ALA A 245 1.46 16.20 -9.22
C ALA A 245 1.82 15.94 -10.70
N SER A 246 2.49 14.81 -10.97
CA SER A 246 2.81 14.40 -12.34
C SER A 246 1.55 14.12 -13.19
N MET A 247 0.49 13.58 -12.59
CA MET A 247 -0.78 13.33 -13.28
C MET A 247 -1.52 14.62 -13.59
N ASP A 248 -1.49 15.60 -12.69
CA ASP A 248 -2.07 16.93 -12.92
C ASP A 248 -1.36 17.62 -14.11
N GLU A 249 -0.02 17.55 -14.17
CA GLU A 249 0.76 18.08 -15.31
C GLU A 249 0.42 17.38 -16.64
N VAL A 250 0.20 16.05 -16.60
CA VAL A 250 -0.21 15.28 -17.78
C VAL A 250 -1.63 15.64 -18.23
N ASP A 251 -2.56 15.91 -17.31
CA ASP A 251 -3.92 16.34 -17.64
C ASP A 251 -3.90 17.72 -18.33
N ASP A 252 -3.15 18.66 -17.77
CA ASP A 252 -2.96 20.00 -18.36
C ASP A 252 -2.35 19.92 -19.78
N ALA A 253 -1.27 19.14 -19.93
CA ALA A 253 -0.63 18.92 -21.22
C ALA A 253 -1.56 18.24 -22.23
N SER A 254 -2.36 17.27 -21.78
CA SER A 254 -3.37 16.61 -22.62
C SER A 254 -4.46 17.60 -23.07
N GLY A 255 -4.88 18.50 -22.20
CA GLY A 255 -5.80 19.59 -22.52
C GLY A 255 -5.24 20.57 -23.55
N GLU A 256 -3.94 20.89 -23.48
CA GLU A 256 -3.24 21.69 -24.49
C GLU A 256 -3.17 21.00 -25.85
N VAL A 257 -2.85 19.71 -25.87
CA VAL A 257 -2.83 18.91 -27.10
C VAL A 257 -4.22 18.86 -27.73
N ALA A 258 -5.27 18.63 -26.93
CA ALA A 258 -6.63 18.60 -27.43
C ALA A 258 -7.04 19.93 -28.08
N ARG A 259 -6.73 21.08 -27.45
CA ARG A 259 -6.94 22.40 -28.06
C ARG A 259 -6.17 22.59 -29.35
N SER A 260 -4.88 22.23 -29.37
CA SER A 260 -4.04 22.36 -30.56
C SER A 260 -4.57 21.52 -31.73
N VAL A 261 -5.07 20.30 -31.46
CA VAL A 261 -5.69 19.44 -32.47
C VAL A 261 -6.99 20.03 -33.01
N GLN A 262 -7.80 20.66 -32.15
CA GLN A 262 -9.00 21.37 -32.59
C GLN A 262 -8.65 22.55 -33.50
N GLU A 263 -7.69 23.39 -33.11
CA GLU A 263 -7.21 24.51 -33.93
C GLU A 263 -6.67 24.05 -35.30
N ILE A 264 -5.92 22.93 -35.33
CA ILE A 264 -5.44 22.33 -36.59
C ILE A 264 -6.62 21.86 -37.45
N SER A 265 -7.64 21.24 -36.83
CA SER A 265 -8.81 20.73 -37.55
C SER A 265 -9.62 21.88 -38.16
N ASP A 266 -9.82 22.96 -37.39
CA ASP A 266 -10.53 24.16 -37.87
C ASP A 266 -9.73 24.85 -38.98
N GLY A 267 -8.41 25.00 -38.82
CA GLY A 267 -7.53 25.55 -39.85
C GLY A 267 -7.47 24.70 -41.13
N ALA A 268 -7.55 23.37 -41.01
CA ALA A 268 -7.61 22.48 -42.17
C ALA A 268 -8.95 22.59 -42.93
N ALA A 269 -10.06 22.85 -42.22
CA ALA A 269 -11.34 23.14 -42.85
C ALA A 269 -11.29 24.46 -43.63
N GLU A 270 -10.76 25.52 -43.02
CA GLU A 270 -10.60 26.83 -43.69
C GLU A 270 -9.66 26.75 -44.90
N GLN A 271 -8.57 25.99 -44.80
CA GLN A 271 -7.69 25.72 -45.93
C GLN A 271 -8.39 24.97 -47.07
N THR A 272 -9.34 24.08 -46.75
CA THR A 272 -10.13 23.37 -47.76
C THR A 272 -11.03 24.34 -48.51
N ASP A 273 -11.72 25.24 -47.80
CA ASP A 273 -12.58 26.27 -48.39
C ASP A 273 -11.77 27.21 -49.32
N GLU A 274 -10.56 27.61 -48.90
CA GLU A 274 -9.65 28.41 -49.74
C GLU A 274 -9.18 27.66 -50.99
N LEU A 275 -8.88 26.37 -50.88
CA LEU A 275 -8.51 25.57 -52.05
C LEU A 275 -9.67 25.41 -53.05
N GLU A 276 -10.91 25.30 -52.57
CA GLU A 276 -12.10 25.29 -53.44
C GLU A 276 -12.27 26.64 -54.16
N ALA A 277 -12.05 27.77 -53.45
CA ALA A 277 -12.09 29.10 -54.05
C ALA A 277 -11.02 29.27 -55.14
N ILE A 278 -9.78 28.86 -54.85
CA ILE A 278 -8.67 28.88 -55.84
C ILE A 278 -9.01 28.01 -57.05
N ALA A 279 -9.57 26.81 -56.84
CA ALA A 279 -9.98 25.94 -57.95
C ALA A 279 -11.04 26.62 -58.84
N SER A 280 -11.99 27.35 -58.25
CA SER A 280 -12.97 28.14 -58.98
C SER A 280 -12.34 29.29 -59.78
N GLU A 281 -11.38 30.01 -59.19
CA GLU A 281 -10.62 31.04 -59.90
C GLU A 281 -9.80 30.47 -61.06
N MET A 282 -9.19 29.30 -60.88
CA MET A 282 -8.45 28.59 -61.93
C MET A 282 -9.36 28.19 -63.10
N ASN A 283 -10.60 27.77 -62.85
CA ASN A 283 -11.58 27.52 -63.92
C ASN A 283 -11.93 28.79 -64.69
N THR A 284 -12.10 29.91 -63.98
CA THR A 284 -12.37 31.23 -64.60
C THR A 284 -11.18 31.68 -65.44
N LEU A 285 -9.96 31.49 -64.94
CA LEU A 285 -8.74 31.81 -65.66
C LEU A 285 -8.61 30.95 -66.94
N SER A 286 -8.94 29.65 -66.87
CA SER A 286 -8.93 28.76 -68.04
C SER A 286 -9.90 29.24 -69.12
N ALA A 287 -11.13 29.59 -68.75
CA ALA A 287 -12.12 30.14 -69.68
C ALA A 287 -11.63 31.46 -70.32
N THR A 288 -11.00 32.32 -69.53
CA THR A 288 -10.42 33.58 -70.02
C THR A 288 -9.29 33.32 -71.02
N VAL A 289 -8.43 32.32 -70.78
CA VAL A 289 -7.36 31.94 -71.71
C VAL A 289 -7.92 31.38 -73.02
N GLU A 290 -9.00 30.59 -72.96
CA GLU A 290 -9.70 30.11 -74.15
C GLU A 290 -10.31 31.26 -74.97
N GLU A 291 -10.93 32.25 -74.31
CA GLU A 291 -11.47 33.44 -74.96
C GLU A 291 -10.38 34.30 -75.63
N ILE A 292 -9.22 34.45 -74.96
CA ILE A 292 -8.05 35.15 -75.53
C ILE A 292 -7.54 34.39 -76.76
N ALA A 293 -7.45 33.06 -76.70
CA ALA A 293 -7.00 32.25 -77.83
C ALA A 293 -7.93 32.39 -79.04
N ALA A 294 -9.25 32.31 -78.83
CA ALA A 294 -10.25 32.52 -79.88
C ALA A 294 -10.15 33.94 -80.48
N SER A 295 -10.02 34.96 -79.63
CA SER A 295 -9.86 36.34 -80.07
C SER A 295 -8.57 36.56 -80.89
N ALA A 296 -7.49 35.85 -80.54
CA ALA A 296 -6.24 35.90 -81.27
C ALA A 296 -6.35 35.22 -82.65
N ASP A 297 -7.08 34.11 -82.75
CA ASP A 297 -7.37 33.45 -84.03
C ASP A 297 -8.25 34.33 -84.94
N ASP A 298 -9.30 34.95 -84.41
CA ASP A 298 -10.16 35.90 -85.14
C ASP A 298 -9.37 37.11 -85.64
N ALA A 299 -8.47 37.64 -84.80
CA ALA A 299 -7.59 38.75 -85.18
C ALA A 299 -6.61 38.32 -86.29
N ALA A 300 -6.07 37.10 -86.22
CA ALA A 300 -5.20 36.55 -87.26
C ALA A 300 -5.94 36.34 -88.58
N GLU A 301 -7.18 35.85 -88.56
CA GLU A 301 -8.04 35.74 -89.75
C GLU A 301 -8.32 37.11 -90.37
N THR A 302 -8.75 38.07 -89.54
CA THR A 302 -9.01 39.46 -89.98
C THR A 302 -7.76 40.09 -90.63
N ALA A 303 -6.58 39.85 -90.05
CA ALA A 303 -5.32 40.33 -90.62
C ALA A 303 -4.98 39.68 -91.97
N ARG A 304 -5.28 38.38 -92.15
CA ARG A 304 -5.11 37.69 -93.44
C ARG A 304 -6.06 38.26 -94.50
N ASP A 305 -7.32 38.45 -94.16
CA ASP A 305 -8.34 39.06 -95.03
C ASP A 305 -7.94 40.48 -95.45
N ALA A 306 -7.49 41.29 -94.50
CA ALA A 306 -7.00 42.64 -94.78
C ALA A 306 -5.79 42.62 -95.72
N ALA A 307 -4.86 41.68 -95.54
CA ALA A 307 -3.71 41.52 -96.42
C ALA A 307 -4.12 41.07 -97.83
N GLU A 308 -5.11 40.20 -97.98
CA GLU A 308 -5.64 39.76 -99.28
C GLU A 308 -6.36 40.90 -100.00
N ARG A 309 -7.25 41.62 -99.32
CA ARG A 309 -7.89 42.83 -99.86
C ARG A 309 -6.86 43.88 -100.25
N GLY A 310 -5.81 44.06 -99.46
CA GLY A 310 -4.71 44.95 -99.79
C GLY A 310 -3.94 44.54 -101.06
N ARG A 311 -3.76 43.23 -101.30
CA ARG A 311 -3.17 42.73 -102.56
C ARG A 311 -4.08 42.97 -103.76
N SER A 312 -5.35 42.61 -103.64
CA SER A 312 -6.36 42.82 -104.69
C SER A 312 -6.50 44.30 -105.04
N GLY A 313 -6.60 45.19 -104.05
CA GLY A 313 -6.66 46.64 -104.29
C GLY A 313 -5.40 47.20 -104.96
N ARG A 314 -4.23 46.62 -104.69
CA ARG A 314 -2.98 46.97 -105.39
C ARG A 314 -3.00 46.51 -106.86
N GLU A 315 -3.56 45.34 -107.14
CA GLU A 315 -3.71 44.84 -108.52
C GLU A 315 -4.69 45.71 -109.32
N GLU A 316 -5.85 46.05 -108.75
CA GLU A 316 -6.83 46.96 -109.37
C GLU A 316 -6.23 48.36 -109.61
N ALA A 317 -5.47 48.89 -108.64
CA ALA A 317 -4.78 50.16 -108.83
C ALA A 317 -3.73 50.11 -109.95
N ALA A 318 -3.02 49.00 -110.10
CA ALA A 318 -2.05 48.81 -111.18
C ALA A 318 -2.74 48.72 -112.56
N GLU A 319 -3.89 48.04 -112.65
CA GLU A 319 -4.72 48.00 -113.86
C GLU A 319 -5.23 49.39 -114.23
N ALA A 320 -5.76 50.15 -113.27
CA ALA A 320 -6.20 51.53 -113.48
C ALA A 320 -5.07 52.44 -113.98
N ILE A 321 -3.85 52.28 -113.46
CA ILE A 321 -2.67 53.02 -113.95
C ILE A 321 -2.37 52.67 -115.42
N ALA A 322 -2.38 51.38 -115.79
CA ALA A 322 -2.16 50.95 -117.17
C ALA A 322 -3.24 51.46 -118.14
N GLU A 323 -4.51 51.51 -117.69
CA GLU A 323 -5.59 52.14 -118.45
C GLU A 323 -5.37 53.64 -118.65
N LEU A 324 -4.90 54.35 -117.61
CA LEU A 324 -4.57 55.78 -117.71
C LEU A 324 -3.41 56.04 -118.68
N GLU A 325 -2.36 55.20 -118.69
CA GLU A 325 -1.26 55.29 -119.66
C GLU A 325 -1.75 55.05 -121.10
N THR A 326 -2.69 54.11 -121.28
CA THR A 326 -3.34 53.86 -122.58
C THR A 326 -4.18 55.05 -123.01
N LEU A 327 -4.93 55.65 -122.07
CA LEU A 327 -5.74 56.85 -122.33
C LEU A 327 -4.85 58.05 -122.70
N GLU A 328 -3.75 58.26 -122.00
CA GLU A 328 -2.77 59.31 -122.31
C GLU A 328 -2.24 59.16 -123.74
N THR A 329 -1.89 57.94 -124.15
CA THR A 329 -1.47 57.63 -125.53
C THR A 329 -2.54 58.03 -126.55
N ARG A 330 -3.81 57.64 -126.33
CA ARG A 330 -4.92 57.98 -127.23
C ARG A 330 -5.20 59.48 -127.29
N ILE A 331 -5.08 60.19 -126.17
CA ILE A 331 -5.19 61.65 -126.14
C ILE A 331 -4.07 62.26 -126.99
N GLY A 332 -2.84 61.76 -126.88
CA GLY A 332 -1.71 62.17 -127.73
C GLY A 332 -1.97 61.96 -129.22
N GLU A 333 -2.47 60.78 -129.61
CA GLU A 333 -2.87 60.50 -131.01
C GLU A 333 -3.98 61.43 -131.50
N THR A 334 -4.97 61.68 -130.65
CA THR A 334 -6.09 62.60 -130.96
C THR A 334 -5.57 64.03 -131.15
N ALA A 335 -4.68 64.50 -130.29
CA ALA A 335 -4.05 65.82 -130.42
C ALA A 335 -3.25 65.93 -131.73
N ALA A 336 -2.48 64.89 -132.09
CA ALA A 336 -1.75 64.86 -133.36
C ALA A 336 -2.70 64.90 -134.58
N ALA A 337 -3.80 64.15 -134.54
CA ALA A 337 -4.81 64.17 -135.60
C ALA A 337 -5.50 65.54 -135.73
N VAL A 338 -5.74 66.24 -134.62
CA VAL A 338 -6.27 67.62 -134.64
C VAL A 338 -5.27 68.59 -135.26
N THR A 339 -3.97 68.46 -134.96
CA THR A 339 -2.92 69.26 -135.59
C THR A 339 -2.83 69.00 -137.09
N ASP A 340 -2.81 67.73 -137.53
CA ASP A 340 -2.81 67.36 -138.96
C ASP A 340 -4.05 67.93 -139.68
N LEU A 341 -5.22 67.88 -139.03
CA LEU A 341 -6.42 68.51 -139.56
C LEU A 341 -6.27 70.03 -139.71
N ALA A 342 -5.69 70.71 -138.71
CA ALA A 342 -5.45 72.14 -138.77
C ALA A 342 -4.48 72.51 -139.92
N ASP A 343 -3.42 71.72 -140.14
CA ASP A 343 -2.47 71.91 -141.23
C ASP A 343 -3.16 71.75 -142.60
N ARG A 344 -4.01 70.72 -142.76
CA ARG A 344 -4.81 70.53 -143.99
C ARG A 344 -5.81 71.65 -144.23
N VAL A 345 -6.41 72.19 -143.17
CA VAL A 345 -7.29 73.37 -143.29
C VAL A 345 -6.48 74.58 -143.77
N GLY A 346 -5.26 74.77 -143.27
CA GLY A 346 -4.35 75.79 -143.80
C GLY A 346 -4.01 75.61 -145.27
N GLU A 347 -3.76 74.38 -145.72
CA GLU A 347 -3.54 74.08 -147.16
C GLU A 347 -4.79 74.39 -148.00
N ILE A 348 -5.99 74.12 -147.47
CA ILE A 348 -7.25 74.51 -148.14
C ILE A 348 -7.37 76.02 -148.23
N ASP A 349 -7.02 76.78 -147.20
CA ASP A 349 -7.04 78.25 -147.22
C ASP A 349 -6.05 78.80 -148.27
N GLU A 350 -4.86 78.20 -148.41
CA GLU A 350 -3.91 78.56 -149.47
C GLU A 350 -4.49 78.30 -150.86
N ILE A 351 -5.10 77.13 -151.08
CA ILE A 351 -5.76 76.80 -152.35
C ILE A 351 -6.92 77.77 -152.61
N ALA A 352 -7.72 78.08 -151.60
CA ALA A 352 -8.83 79.03 -151.72
C ALA A 352 -8.33 80.43 -152.09
N ALA A 353 -7.21 80.89 -151.52
CA ALA A 353 -6.58 82.14 -151.88
C ALA A 353 -6.11 82.16 -153.34
N VAL A 354 -5.52 81.06 -153.83
CA VAL A 354 -5.16 80.91 -155.25
C VAL A 354 -6.39 80.91 -156.14
N ILE A 355 -7.49 80.26 -155.73
CA ILE A 355 -8.75 80.29 -156.48
C ILE A 355 -9.33 81.70 -156.53
N ASP A 356 -9.27 82.44 -155.42
CA ASP A 356 -9.74 83.82 -155.36
C ASP A 356 -8.90 84.73 -156.27
N GLU A 357 -7.58 84.55 -156.29
CA GLU A 357 -6.67 85.25 -157.22
C GLU A 357 -6.99 84.91 -158.69
N ILE A 358 -7.21 83.62 -159.01
CA ILE A 358 -7.63 83.20 -160.35
C ILE A 358 -9.01 83.78 -160.70
N ALA A 359 -9.95 83.81 -159.77
CA ALA A 359 -11.28 84.36 -159.98
C ALA A 359 -11.21 85.86 -160.24
N GLU A 360 -10.35 86.60 -159.52
CA GLU A 360 -10.13 88.02 -159.74
C GLU A 360 -9.43 88.30 -161.09
N GLU A 361 -8.46 87.46 -161.48
CA GLU A 361 -7.84 87.51 -162.81
C GLU A 361 -8.84 87.17 -163.92
N THR A 362 -9.69 86.18 -163.70
CA THR A 362 -10.76 85.77 -164.61
C THR A 362 -11.79 86.88 -164.77
N ASN A 363 -12.22 87.51 -163.67
CA ASN A 363 -13.13 88.64 -163.67
C ASN A 363 -12.51 89.86 -164.39
N GLN A 364 -11.20 90.11 -164.22
CA GLN A 364 -10.50 91.12 -165.01
C GLN A 364 -10.45 90.79 -166.50
N LEU A 365 -10.18 89.54 -166.86
CA LEU A 365 -10.17 89.08 -168.25
C LEU A 365 -11.56 89.21 -168.89
N ALA A 366 -12.60 88.78 -168.18
CA ALA A 366 -13.99 88.90 -168.55
C ALA A 366 -14.39 90.37 -168.75
N LEU A 367 -14.09 91.23 -167.77
CA LEU A 367 -14.35 92.66 -167.89
C LEU A 367 -13.63 93.30 -169.08
N ASN A 368 -12.35 92.97 -169.32
CA ASN A 368 -11.61 93.44 -170.49
C ASN A 368 -12.24 92.95 -171.81
N ALA A 369 -12.71 91.70 -171.84
CA ALA A 369 -13.43 91.15 -172.99
C ALA A 369 -14.79 91.84 -173.21
N SER A 370 -15.57 92.11 -172.16
CA SER A 370 -16.83 92.86 -172.23
C SER A 370 -16.60 94.29 -172.74
N ILE A 371 -15.53 94.96 -172.28
CA ILE A 371 -15.15 96.30 -172.77
C ILE A 371 -14.80 96.26 -174.27
N GLU A 372 -13.98 95.29 -174.71
CA GLU A 372 -13.55 95.20 -176.12
C GLU A 372 -14.70 94.78 -177.05
N ALA A 373 -15.61 93.94 -176.57
CA ALA A 373 -16.84 93.58 -177.26
C ALA A 373 -17.76 94.79 -177.48
N ALA A 374 -17.93 95.64 -176.45
CA ALA A 374 -18.72 96.87 -176.55
C ALA A 374 -18.10 97.92 -177.51
N ARG A 375 -16.81 97.79 -177.82
CA ARG A 375 -16.07 98.70 -178.69
C ARG A 375 -16.19 98.40 -180.19
N THR A 376 -16.62 97.21 -180.56
CA THR A 376 -16.61 96.75 -181.95
C THR A 376 -17.97 96.99 -182.62
N ASP A 377 -18.06 98.00 -183.49
CA ASP A 377 -19.29 98.41 -184.20
C ASP A 377 -19.88 97.27 -185.06
N GLY A 378 -20.88 96.58 -184.52
CA GLY A 378 -21.81 95.71 -185.24
C GLY A 378 -21.45 94.22 -185.31
N SER A 379 -20.41 93.75 -184.62
CA SER A 379 -20.08 92.29 -184.54
C SER A 379 -19.67 91.81 -183.13
N GLY A 380 -19.73 92.67 -182.11
CA GLY A 380 -19.31 92.37 -180.74
C GLY A 380 -20.39 91.82 -179.80
N ASP A 381 -21.68 91.90 -180.14
CA ASP A 381 -22.79 91.57 -179.21
C ASP A 381 -22.72 90.13 -178.67
N GLY A 382 -22.31 89.16 -179.49
CA GLY A 382 -22.16 87.77 -179.05
C GLY A 382 -20.99 87.56 -178.08
N PHE A 383 -19.92 88.36 -178.20
CA PHE A 383 -18.76 88.29 -177.31
C PHE A 383 -19.02 88.98 -175.97
N ALA A 384 -19.81 90.06 -175.95
CA ALA A 384 -20.19 90.74 -174.71
C ALA A 384 -21.05 89.84 -173.80
N VAL A 385 -21.99 89.07 -174.37
CA VAL A 385 -22.84 88.16 -173.59
C VAL A 385 -22.01 87.04 -172.95
N VAL A 386 -21.00 86.51 -173.65
CA VAL A 386 -20.14 85.46 -173.09
C VAL A 386 -19.23 86.01 -171.99
N ALA A 387 -18.76 87.25 -172.13
CA ALA A 387 -17.90 87.89 -171.14
C ALA A 387 -18.64 88.37 -169.88
N ASP A 388 -19.95 88.63 -169.94
CA ASP A 388 -20.79 88.88 -168.74
C ASP A 388 -21.18 87.57 -168.01
N GLU A 389 -21.14 86.42 -168.70
CA GLU A 389 -21.48 85.11 -168.14
C GLU A 389 -20.26 84.39 -167.51
N VAL A 390 -19.04 84.81 -167.90
CA VAL A 390 -17.75 84.37 -167.33
C VAL A 390 -17.38 85.27 -166.17
#